data_AF-A0A931TJ22-F1
#
_entry.id   AF-A0A931TJ22-F1
#
_cell.length_a   1.000
_cell.length_b   1.000
_cell.length_c   1.000
_cell.angle_alpha   90.00
_cell.angle_beta   90.00
_cell.angle_gamma   90.00
#
_symmetry.space_group_name_H-M   'P 1'
#
loop_
_entity.id
_entity.type
_entity.pdbx_description
1 polymer ?
#
loop_
_entity_poly.entity_id
_entity_poly.type
_entity_poly.pdbx_seq_one_letter_code
_entity_poly.pdbx_strand_id
1 'polypeptide(L)'
;TDFVNLEPGKLGPYSAIFVFSAGLLASNFVWNTIVMKRPFVGPPVPFGDYVSKGSARLHSIGILGGMIWNLGMALSIIAAGAAGFAISYGLGQGATLVAALWGVFIWKEFTGAPAGTNRLLALMFVAFVVGLTLIVAARLA
;
A
#
# COMPACT_ATOMS: atom_id res chain seq x y z
N THR A 1 1.75 -21.57 11.65
CA THR A 1 2.21 -21.07 10.34
C THR A 1 2.02 -22.08 9.23
N ASP A 2 1.52 -23.29 9.52
CA ASP A 2 1.08 -24.23 8.49
C ASP A 2 -0.25 -23.75 7.89
N PHE A 3 -0.25 -23.42 6.60
CA PHE A 3 -1.45 -23.04 5.85
C PHE A 3 -2.12 -24.24 5.15
N VAL A 4 -1.51 -25.43 5.24
CA VAL A 4 -2.04 -26.70 4.71
C VAL A 4 -2.93 -27.36 5.76
N ASN A 5 -2.48 -27.42 7.02
CA ASN A 5 -3.28 -27.92 8.14
C ASN A 5 -3.65 -26.76 9.09
N LEU A 6 -4.75 -26.08 8.78
CA LEU A 6 -5.25 -24.98 9.59
C LEU A 6 -5.86 -25.51 10.90
N GLU A 7 -5.39 -24.98 12.04
CA GLU A 7 -6.05 -25.24 13.32
C GLU A 7 -7.48 -24.69 13.32
N PRO A 8 -8.45 -25.40 13.94
CA PRO A 8 -9.82 -24.93 14.05
C PRO A 8 -9.89 -23.50 14.62
N GLY A 9 -10.65 -22.63 13.96
CA GLY A 9 -10.85 -21.24 14.38
C GLY A 9 -9.79 -20.24 13.87
N LYS A 10 -8.74 -20.68 13.18
CA LYS A 10 -7.76 -19.78 12.54
C LYS A 10 -8.11 -19.52 11.07
N LEU A 11 -7.86 -18.28 10.62
CA LEU A 11 -8.01 -17.93 9.21
C LEU A 11 -6.78 -18.38 8.43
N GLY A 12 -7.00 -19.12 7.35
CA GLY A 12 -6.00 -19.32 6.30
C GLY A 12 -5.79 -18.06 5.46
N PRO A 13 -4.76 -18.05 4.59
CA PRO A 13 -4.37 -16.86 3.83
C PRO A 13 -5.50 -16.37 2.92
N TYR A 14 -6.21 -17.28 2.24
CA TYR A 14 -7.32 -16.92 1.34
C TYR A 14 -8.54 -16.39 2.09
N SER A 15 -8.93 -17.04 3.20
CA SER A 15 -10.02 -16.55 4.06
C SER A 15 -9.69 -15.22 4.72
N ALA A 16 -8.42 -15.02 5.14
CA ALA A 16 -7.95 -13.77 5.71
C ALA A 16 -8.04 -12.63 4.68
N ILE A 17 -7.59 -12.86 3.44
CA ILE A 17 -7.71 -11.90 2.34
C ILE A 17 -9.18 -11.56 2.08
N PHE A 18 -10.06 -12.56 2.01
CA PHE A 18 -11.48 -12.32 1.77
C PHE A 18 -12.12 -11.43 2.85
N VAL A 19 -11.94 -11.77 4.12
CA VAL A 19 -12.46 -10.98 5.25
C VAL A 19 -11.85 -9.58 5.26
N PHE A 20 -10.55 -9.48 4.98
CA PHE A 20 -9.85 -8.21 4.86
C PHE A 20 -10.41 -7.34 3.73
N SER A 21 -10.63 -7.90 2.54
CA SER A 21 -11.22 -7.18 1.40
C SER A 21 -12.65 -6.72 1.69
N ALA A 22 -13.46 -7.54 2.38
CA ALA A 22 -14.79 -7.14 2.81
C ALA A 22 -14.75 -5.97 3.82
N GLY A 23 -13.82 -6.03 4.78
CA GLY A 23 -13.57 -4.93 5.72
C GLY A 23 -13.09 -3.66 5.03
N LEU A 24 -12.19 -3.79 4.04
CA LEU A 24 -11.72 -2.66 3.24
C LEU A 24 -12.87 -2.02 2.46
N LEU A 25 -13.74 -2.81 1.83
CA LEU A 25 -14.91 -2.32 1.11
C LEU A 25 -15.88 -1.60 2.06
N ALA A 26 -16.22 -2.21 3.20
CA ALA A 26 -17.13 -1.61 4.17
C ALA A 26 -16.57 -0.31 4.77
N SER A 27 -15.29 -0.31 5.16
CA SER A 27 -14.63 0.86 5.71
C SER A 27 -14.52 2.01 4.70
N ASN A 28 -14.41 1.70 3.41
CA ASN A 28 -14.41 2.70 2.35
C ASN A 28 -15.69 3.55 2.37
N PHE A 29 -16.87 2.91 2.48
CA PHE A 29 -18.13 3.65 2.61
C PHE A 29 -18.17 4.52 3.86
N VAL A 30 -17.66 4.05 5.00
CA VAL A 30 -17.63 4.82 6.24
C VAL A 30 -16.73 6.05 6.09
N TRP A 31 -15.45 5.84 5.79
CA TRP A 31 -14.46 6.91 5.77
C TRP A 31 -14.68 7.88 4.61
N ASN A 32 -15.00 7.38 3.41
CA ASN A 32 -15.29 8.26 2.27
C ASN A 32 -16.56 9.06 2.51
N THR A 33 -17.61 8.49 3.12
CA THR A 33 -18.80 9.30 3.48
C THR A 33 -18.43 10.45 4.41
N ILE A 34 -17.61 10.20 5.43
CA ILE A 34 -17.19 11.24 6.38
C ILE A 34 -16.41 12.34 5.66
N VAL A 35 -15.42 11.98 4.84
CA VAL A 35 -14.61 12.94 4.08
C VAL A 35 -15.44 13.69 3.04
N MET A 36 -16.40 13.03 2.39
CA MET A 36 -17.31 13.68 1.44
C MET A 36 -18.24 14.69 2.11
N LYS A 37 -18.70 14.41 3.34
CA LYS A 37 -19.54 15.34 4.12
C LYS A 37 -18.74 16.49 4.74
N ARG A 38 -17.49 16.24 5.16
CA ARG A 38 -16.58 17.20 5.79
C ARG A 38 -15.22 17.16 5.09
N PRO A 39 -15.13 17.72 3.87
CA PRO A 39 -13.88 17.69 3.12
C PRO A 39 -12.83 18.62 3.74
N PHE A 40 -11.56 18.28 3.57
CA PHE A 40 -10.44 19.10 4.04
C PHE A 40 -10.33 20.42 3.25
N VAL A 41 -10.76 20.42 1.98
CA VAL A 41 -10.75 21.58 1.09
C VAL A 41 -11.99 21.52 0.20
N GLY A 42 -12.66 22.65 -0.01
CA GLY A 42 -13.80 22.76 -0.92
C GLY A 42 -15.16 22.41 -0.30
N PRO A 43 -16.23 22.40 -1.10
CA PRO A 43 -17.59 22.10 -0.63
C PRO A 43 -17.84 20.58 -0.47
N PRO A 44 -18.81 20.18 0.37
CA PRO A 44 -19.22 18.78 0.49
C PRO A 44 -19.61 18.15 -0.85
N VAL A 45 -19.26 16.88 -1.04
CA VAL A 45 -19.46 16.15 -2.29
C VAL A 45 -20.61 15.14 -2.13
N PRO A 46 -21.67 15.19 -2.95
CA PRO A 46 -22.73 14.19 -2.91
C PRO A 46 -22.29 12.85 -3.52
N PHE A 47 -22.81 11.74 -3.01
CA PHE A 47 -22.49 10.40 -3.54
C PHE A 47 -22.81 10.22 -5.02
N GLY A 48 -23.85 10.92 -5.52
CA GLY A 48 -24.22 10.88 -6.93
C GLY A 48 -23.11 11.33 -7.87
N ASP A 49 -22.20 12.19 -7.41
CA ASP A 49 -21.05 12.66 -8.20
C ASP A 49 -20.11 11.53 -8.59
N TYR A 50 -20.06 10.44 -7.81
CA TYR A 50 -19.27 9.26 -8.16
C TYR A 50 -19.65 8.70 -9.53
N VAL A 51 -20.95 8.69 -9.86
CA VAL A 51 -21.47 8.15 -11.11
C VAL A 51 -21.66 9.24 -12.17
N SER A 52 -22.16 10.42 -11.78
CA SER A 52 -22.47 11.49 -12.73
C SER A 52 -21.25 12.23 -13.25
N LYS A 53 -20.21 12.40 -12.43
CA LYS A 53 -18.94 13.03 -12.80
C LYS A 53 -17.84 12.00 -13.08
N GLY A 54 -18.04 10.76 -12.65
CA GLY A 54 -17.16 9.64 -12.98
C GLY A 54 -17.30 9.22 -14.45
N SER A 55 -16.24 8.65 -15.00
CA SER A 55 -16.27 8.00 -16.32
C SER A 55 -15.87 6.54 -16.18
N ALA A 56 -16.33 5.68 -17.09
CA ALA A 56 -15.96 4.26 -17.09
C ALA A 56 -14.44 4.06 -17.11
N ARG A 57 -13.70 4.93 -17.81
CA ARG A 57 -12.23 4.95 -17.82
C ARG A 57 -11.64 5.30 -16.45
N LEU A 58 -12.19 6.29 -15.77
CA LEU A 58 -11.71 6.67 -14.44
C LEU A 58 -11.94 5.53 -13.43
N HIS A 59 -13.12 4.92 -13.46
CA HIS A 59 -13.41 3.78 -12.60
C HIS A 59 -12.53 2.57 -12.93
N SER A 60 -12.26 2.28 -14.21
CA SER A 60 -11.43 1.13 -14.58
C SER A 60 -9.98 1.29 -14.13
N ILE A 61 -9.41 2.50 -14.16
CA ILE A 61 -8.08 2.78 -13.61
C ILE A 61 -8.07 2.51 -12.10
N GLY A 62 -9.10 2.96 -11.38
CA GLY A 62 -9.24 2.70 -9.93
C GLY A 62 -9.37 1.20 -9.61
N ILE A 63 -10.20 0.47 -10.36
CA ILE A 63 -10.38 -0.98 -10.21
C ILE A 63 -9.07 -1.71 -10.49
N LEU A 64 -8.38 -1.38 -11.58
CA LEU A 64 -7.09 -1.98 -11.94
C LEU A 64 -6.04 -1.73 -10.85
N GLY A 65 -5.96 -0.51 -10.33
CA GLY A 65 -5.09 -0.18 -9.20
C GLY A 65 -5.41 -1.02 -7.96
N GLY A 66 -6.69 -1.19 -7.64
CA GLY A 66 -7.14 -2.06 -6.55
C GLY A 66 -6.78 -3.53 -6.76
N MET A 67 -6.91 -4.05 -7.99
CA MET A 67 -6.53 -5.42 -8.34
C MET A 67 -5.03 -5.66 -8.18
N ILE A 68 -4.20 -4.73 -8.68
CA ILE A 68 -2.74 -4.81 -8.55
C ILE A 68 -2.33 -4.80 -7.08
N TRP A 69 -2.90 -3.88 -6.30
CA TRP A 69 -2.60 -3.77 -4.88
C TRP A 69 -3.02 -5.03 -4.10
N ASN A 70 -4.23 -5.54 -4.35
CA ASN A 70 -4.72 -6.74 -3.65
C ASN A 70 -3.93 -8.00 -4.04
N LEU A 71 -3.48 -8.11 -5.29
CA LEU A 71 -2.57 -9.18 -5.70
C LEU A 71 -1.24 -9.11 -4.94
N GLY A 72 -0.66 -7.90 -4.81
CA GLY A 72 0.53 -7.68 -4.00
C GLY A 72 0.32 -8.07 -2.53
N MET A 73 -0.81 -7.69 -1.94
CA MET A 73 -1.17 -8.07 -0.57
C MET A 73 -1.31 -9.59 -0.40
N ALA A 74 -1.94 -10.26 -1.36
CA ALA A 74 -2.10 -11.71 -1.33
C ALA A 74 -0.74 -12.44 -1.36
N LEU A 75 0.16 -12.02 -2.26
CA LEU A 75 1.52 -12.55 -2.33
C LEU A 75 2.31 -12.26 -1.04
N SER A 76 2.12 -11.08 -0.44
CA SER A 76 2.76 -10.71 0.82
C SER A 76 2.35 -11.64 1.97
N ILE A 77 1.05 -11.95 2.11
CA ILE A 77 0.56 -12.85 3.16
C ILE A 77 1.12 -14.28 2.98
N ILE A 78 1.15 -14.78 1.74
CA ILE A 78 1.70 -16.11 1.45
C ILE A 78 3.20 -16.14 1.77
N ALA A 79 3.96 -15.13 1.32
CA ALA A 79 5.38 -15.01 1.61
C ALA A 79 5.67 -14.90 3.12
N ALA A 80 4.78 -14.25 3.88
CA ALA A 80 4.90 -14.13 5.33
C ALA A 80 4.84 -15.46 6.08
N GLY A 81 4.10 -16.45 5.55
CA GLY A 81 4.13 -17.80 6.10
C GLY A 81 5.51 -18.46 6.00
N ALA A 82 6.25 -18.20 4.91
CA ALA A 82 7.55 -18.82 4.64
C ALA A 82 8.74 -18.04 5.24
N ALA A 83 8.72 -16.71 5.15
CA ALA A 83 9.79 -15.85 5.65
C ALA A 83 9.67 -15.56 7.16
N GLY A 84 8.47 -15.68 7.73
CA GLY A 84 8.17 -15.25 9.09
C GLY A 84 7.74 -13.77 9.14
N PHE A 85 6.75 -13.48 9.98
CA PHE A 85 6.05 -12.19 10.01
C PHE A 85 6.96 -10.97 10.22
N ALA A 86 7.99 -11.08 11.06
CA ALA A 86 8.92 -9.98 11.33
C ALA A 86 9.73 -9.58 10.08
N ILE A 87 10.20 -10.55 9.28
CA ILE A 87 10.91 -10.25 8.03
C ILE A 87 9.96 -9.72 7.00
N SER A 88 8.78 -10.34 6.86
CA SER A 88 7.82 -9.89 5.87
C SER A 88 7.33 -8.48 6.13
N TYR A 89 7.27 -8.07 7.40
CA TYR A 89 7.04 -6.68 7.76
C TYR A 89 8.18 -5.76 7.29
N GLY A 90 9.44 -6.15 7.52
CA GLY A 90 10.62 -5.43 7.01
C GLY A 90 10.69 -5.38 5.47
N LEU A 91 10.39 -6.49 4.80
CA LEU A 91 10.35 -6.60 3.34
C LEU A 91 9.21 -5.76 2.75
N GLY A 92 8.08 -5.63 3.45
CA GLY A 92 6.97 -4.76 3.08
C GLY A 92 7.39 -3.29 2.93
N GLN A 93 8.42 -2.83 3.67
CA GLN A 93 8.98 -1.49 3.51
C GLN A 93 9.72 -1.29 2.17
N GLY A 94 10.05 -2.38 1.46
CA GLY A 94 10.57 -2.31 0.09
C GLY A 94 9.60 -1.62 -0.87
N ALA A 95 8.28 -1.73 -0.64
CA ALA A 95 7.28 -1.03 -1.45
C ALA A 95 7.44 0.50 -1.39
N THR A 96 7.77 1.04 -0.21
CA THR A 96 8.04 2.47 -0.01
C THR A 96 9.25 2.93 -0.83
N LEU A 97 10.33 2.12 -0.86
CA LEU A 97 11.52 2.41 -1.66
C LEU A 97 11.21 2.39 -3.17
N VAL A 98 10.49 1.37 -3.64
CA VAL A 98 10.08 1.27 -5.06
C VAL A 98 9.20 2.46 -5.46
N ALA A 99 8.24 2.86 -4.61
CA ALA A 99 7.41 4.02 -4.85
C ALA A 99 8.23 5.32 -4.93
N ALA A 100 9.19 5.50 -4.02
CA ALA A 100 10.08 6.66 -4.03
C ALA A 100 10.95 6.70 -5.30
N LEU A 101 11.51 5.56 -5.72
CA LEU A 101 12.28 5.45 -6.97
C LEU A 101 11.42 5.82 -8.18
N TRP A 102 10.18 5.33 -8.23
CA TRP A 102 9.25 5.63 -9.31
C TRP A 102 8.89 7.13 -9.37
N GLY A 103 8.59 7.74 -8.21
CA GLY A 103 8.29 9.18 -8.12
C GLY A 103 9.46 10.06 -8.55
N VAL A 104 10.68 9.73 -8.12
CA VAL A 104 11.89 10.50 -8.44
C VAL A 104 12.32 10.31 -9.90
N PHE A 105 12.37 9.08 -10.40
CA PHE A 105 12.99 8.78 -11.70
C PHE A 105 12.01 8.71 -12.87
N ILE A 106 10.79 8.21 -12.66
CA ILE A 106 9.80 8.01 -13.73
C ILE A 106 8.86 9.21 -13.83
N TRP A 107 8.19 9.57 -12.73
CA TRP A 107 7.30 10.73 -12.71
C TRP A 107 8.06 12.06 -12.62
N LYS A 108 9.31 12.03 -12.17
CA LYS A 108 10.18 13.21 -12.02
C LYS A 108 9.51 14.33 -11.24
N GLU A 109 8.81 13.96 -10.15
CA GLU A 109 8.01 14.86 -9.32
C GLU A 109 8.82 16.06 -8.78
N PHE A 110 10.13 15.91 -8.68
CA PHE A 110 11.05 16.92 -8.13
C PHE A 110 11.77 17.77 -9.18
N THR A 111 11.38 17.72 -10.47
CA THR A 111 12.07 18.46 -11.54
C THR A 111 12.09 19.98 -11.29
N GLY A 112 11.05 20.53 -10.66
CA GLY A 112 10.96 21.95 -10.31
C GLY A 112 11.34 22.29 -8.86
N ALA A 113 11.91 21.33 -8.12
CA ALA A 113 12.17 21.52 -6.70
C ALA A 113 13.37 22.47 -6.43
N PRO A 114 13.41 23.13 -5.27
CA PRO A 114 14.51 24.04 -4.92
C PRO A 114 15.89 23.38 -4.99
N ALA A 115 16.92 24.19 -5.21
CA ALA A 115 18.31 23.73 -5.18
C ALA A 115 18.63 23.04 -3.84
N GLY A 116 19.28 21.87 -3.91
CA GLY A 116 19.57 21.03 -2.74
C GLY A 116 18.59 19.87 -2.53
N THR A 117 17.42 19.87 -3.18
CA THR A 117 16.45 18.75 -3.06
C THR A 117 17.06 17.41 -3.48
N ASN A 118 17.84 17.37 -4.56
CA ASN A 118 18.50 16.13 -5.01
C ASN A 118 19.46 15.56 -3.95
N ARG A 119 20.10 16.41 -3.14
CA ARG A 119 20.94 15.95 -2.03
C ARG A 119 20.11 15.31 -0.92
N LEU A 120 18.95 15.89 -0.60
CA LEU A 120 18.01 15.33 0.38
C LEU A 120 17.44 13.99 -0.10
N LEU A 121 17.07 13.89 -1.37
CA LEU A 121 16.61 12.63 -1.98
C LEU A 121 17.71 11.55 -1.91
N ALA A 122 18.96 11.90 -2.24
CA ALA A 122 20.08 10.97 -2.12
C ALA A 122 20.29 10.50 -0.67
N LEU A 123 20.25 11.42 0.31
CA LEU A 123 20.34 11.07 1.73
C LEU A 123 19.19 10.17 2.19
N MET A 124 17.97 10.44 1.73
CA MET A 124 16.80 9.59 2.01
C MET A 124 17.03 8.16 1.49
N PHE A 125 17.49 7.99 0.25
CA PHE A 125 17.77 6.66 -0.30
C PHE A 125 18.88 5.94 0.46
N VAL A 126 19.97 6.63 0.82
CA VAL A 126 21.05 6.05 1.62
C VAL A 126 20.53 5.60 2.98
N ALA A 127 19.78 6.45 3.69
CA ALA A 127 19.20 6.09 4.98
C ALA A 127 18.24 4.89 4.88
N PHE A 128 17.47 4.79 3.79
CA PHE A 128 16.60 3.64 3.52
C PHE A 128 17.38 2.34 3.35
N VAL A 129 18.44 2.37 2.54
CA VAL A 129 19.30 1.19 2.31
C VAL A 129 19.98 0.77 3.61
N VAL A 130 20.50 1.72 4.39
CA VAL A 130 21.11 1.45 5.70
C VAL A 130 20.08 0.82 6.64
N GLY A 131 18.89 1.41 6.77
CA GLY A 131 17.82 0.90 7.64
C GLY A 131 17.38 -0.52 7.27
N LEU A 132 17.16 -0.79 5.98
CA LEU A 132 16.82 -2.14 5.51
C LEU A 132 17.95 -3.14 5.77
N THR A 133 19.20 -2.73 5.52
CA THR A 133 20.37 -3.59 5.78
C THR A 133 20.50 -3.94 7.26
N LEU A 134 20.28 -2.97 8.16
CA LEU A 134 20.30 -3.19 9.61
C LEU A 134 19.20 -4.15 10.06
N ILE A 135 17.98 -4.03 9.53
CA ILE A 135 16.87 -4.95 9.83
C ILE A 135 17.22 -6.38 9.40
N VAL A 136 17.81 -6.55 8.21
CA VAL A 136 18.25 -7.86 7.72
C VAL A 136 19.39 -8.43 8.55
N ALA A 137 20.41 -7.60 8.86
CA ALA A 137 21.57 -8.00 9.64
C ALA A 137 21.21 -8.39 11.08
N ALA A 138 20.29 -7.68 11.72
CA ALA A 138 19.81 -7.99 13.08
C ALA A 138 19.15 -9.36 13.20
N ARG A 139 18.75 -9.99 12.09
CA ARG A 139 18.24 -11.37 12.07
C ARG A 139 19.34 -12.42 11.92
N LEU A 140 20.47 -12.06 11.32
CA LEU A 140 21.60 -12.98 11.09
C LEU A 140 22.48 -13.13 12.34
N ALA A 141 22.39 -12.18 13.27
CA ALA A 141 23.00 -12.23 14.61
C ALA A 141 22.08 -12.97 15.59
#